data_AF-A0A1V5QT78-F1
#
_entry.id   AF-A0A1V5QT78-F1
#
_cell.length_a   1.000
_cell.length_b   1.000
_cell.length_c   1.000
_cell.angle_alpha   90.00
_cell.angle_beta   90.00
_cell.angle_gamma   90.00
#
_symmetry.space_group_name_H-M   'P 1'
#
loop_
_entity.id
_entity.type
_entity.pdbx_description
1 polymer ?
#
loop_
_entity_poly.entity_id
_entity_poly.type
_entity_poly.pdbx_seq_one_letter_code
_entity_poly.pdbx_strand_id
1 'polypeptide(L)'
;MRCIMGILILTLAWSGFSSPVDAQNKFVKNKNPQRILGVPIPGGTGPFNPGANNNGIANAGCNNNGNGNVGNNNQGDGNFGHNNSGSGNNGNYNSGYHNNGNNNNGVGNYGNHNTGNHNHGHDNSGHNNVGNNNVGNNNHGNNNQGDYNHGSNNEGDFNHGNNNQGSNNQGNNNWGDDHTGDNN
;
A
#
# COMPACT_ATOMS: atom_id res chain seq x y z
N MET A 1 0.25 6.21 23.73
CA MET A 1 1.05 5.05 24.17
C MET A 1 2.14 4.84 23.14
N ARG A 2 3.41 4.99 23.51
CA ARG A 2 4.54 4.88 22.56
C ARG A 2 4.82 3.40 22.35
N CYS A 3 4.64 2.91 21.12
CA CYS A 3 5.06 1.56 20.75
C CYS A 3 6.58 1.57 20.68
N ILE A 4 7.23 1.13 21.75
CA ILE A 4 8.69 1.01 21.79
C ILE A 4 9.02 -0.22 20.96
N MET A 5 9.69 -0.02 19.82
CA MET A 5 10.36 -1.08 19.09
C MET A 5 11.41 -1.66 20.03
N GLY A 6 11.02 -2.63 20.85
CA GLY A 6 11.91 -3.36 21.73
C GLY A 6 12.81 -4.23 20.87
N ILE A 7 13.81 -3.62 20.22
CA ILE A 7 15.03 -4.34 19.85
C ILE A 7 15.66 -4.71 21.19
N LEU A 8 15.26 -5.87 21.73
CA LEU A 8 15.99 -6.49 22.81
C LEU A 8 17.31 -6.96 22.19
N ILE A 9 18.30 -6.07 22.15
CA ILE A 9 19.69 -6.49 21.99
C ILE A 9 19.93 -7.48 23.12
N LEU A 10 20.19 -8.73 22.73
CA LEU A 10 20.53 -9.80 23.63
C LEU A 10 21.91 -9.49 24.23
N THR A 11 22.00 -8.54 25.17
CA THR A 11 23.11 -8.49 26.10
C THR A 11 22.89 -9.66 27.06
N LEU A 12 23.30 -10.85 26.63
CA LEU A 12 23.54 -11.94 27.57
C LEU A 12 24.56 -11.39 28.56
N ALA A 13 24.10 -11.01 29.75
CA ALA A 13 24.95 -10.83 30.90
C ALA A 13 25.63 -12.18 31.15
N TRP A 14 26.84 -12.30 30.60
CA TRP A 14 27.70 -13.46 30.63
C TRP A 14 28.38 -13.55 32.00
N SER A 15 27.61 -13.54 33.08
CA SER A 15 28.14 -13.53 34.46
C SER A 15 27.61 -14.64 35.34
N GLY A 16 27.02 -15.70 34.78
CA GLY A 16 26.41 -16.77 35.60
C GLY A 16 26.39 -18.19 35.02
N PHE A 17 27.14 -18.48 33.94
CA PHE A 17 27.19 -19.83 33.37
C PHE A 17 28.54 -20.49 33.64
N SER A 18 28.52 -21.59 34.39
CA SER A 18 29.71 -22.38 34.73
C SER A 18 30.23 -23.21 33.54
N SER A 19 29.38 -23.49 32.54
CA SER A 19 29.77 -24.15 31.30
C SER A 19 28.74 -23.93 30.16
N PRO A 20 29.13 -24.10 28.88
CA PRO A 20 28.21 -24.05 27.73
C PRO A 20 27.09 -25.11 27.82
N VAL A 21 27.37 -26.25 28.44
CA VAL A 21 26.41 -27.36 28.61
C VAL A 21 25.34 -27.02 29.65
N ASP A 22 25.69 -26.26 30.70
CA ASP A 22 24.72 -25.79 31.70
C ASP A 22 23.76 -24.73 31.16
N ALA A 23 24.22 -23.90 30.22
CA ALA A 23 23.36 -22.95 29.51
C ALA A 23 22.33 -23.70 28.67
N GLN A 24 22.77 -24.65 27.84
CA GLN A 24 21.88 -25.45 26.99
C GLN A 24 20.88 -26.27 27.82
N ASN A 25 21.34 -26.92 28.91
CA ASN A 25 20.47 -27.73 29.76
C ASN A 25 19.42 -26.92 30.53
N LYS A 26 19.70 -25.65 30.89
CA LYS A 26 18.70 -24.74 31.47
C LYS A 26 17.71 -24.20 30.44
N PHE A 27 18.11 -24.04 29.18
CA PHE A 27 17.20 -23.72 28.08
C PHE A 27 16.21 -24.86 27.80
N VAL A 28 16.66 -26.12 27.85
CA VAL A 28 15.82 -27.31 27.60
C VAL A 28 14.90 -27.64 28.79
N LYS A 29 15.30 -27.35 30.04
CA LYS A 29 14.52 -27.65 31.25
C LYS A 29 13.52 -26.57 31.65
N ASN A 30 13.37 -25.50 30.86
CA ASN A 30 12.37 -24.48 31.13
C ASN A 30 10.96 -25.02 30.83
N LYS A 31 10.26 -25.49 31.88
CA LYS A 31 8.86 -25.94 31.81
C LYS A 31 7.85 -24.81 31.55
N ASN A 32 8.32 -23.57 31.36
CA ASN A 32 7.54 -22.49 30.77
C ASN A 32 7.95 -22.34 29.30
N PRO A 33 7.18 -22.92 28.34
CA PRO A 33 7.48 -22.83 26.91
C PRO A 33 7.23 -21.43 26.31
N GLN A 34 7.34 -20.37 27.10
CA GLN A 34 7.14 -18.97 26.68
C GLN A 34 8.45 -18.25 26.34
N ARG A 35 9.58 -18.96 26.33
CA ARG A 35 10.93 -18.34 26.25
C ARG A 35 11.78 -18.76 25.06
N ILE A 36 11.18 -19.37 24.04
CA ILE A 36 11.79 -19.63 22.74
C ILE A 36 10.74 -19.28 21.68
N LEU A 37 11.00 -18.23 20.89
CA LEU A 37 10.24 -17.82 19.68
C LEU A 37 8.81 -17.28 19.84
N GLY A 38 8.39 -16.82 21.02
CA GLY A 38 7.06 -16.22 21.18
C GLY A 38 6.81 -15.66 22.56
N VAL A 39 7.44 -14.54 22.92
CA VAL A 39 7.00 -13.77 24.08
C VAL A 39 5.69 -13.07 23.68
N PRO A 40 4.57 -13.29 24.38
CA PRO A 40 3.38 -12.48 24.19
C PRO A 40 3.72 -11.05 24.59
N ILE A 41 3.94 -10.20 23.61
CA ILE A 41 4.02 -8.75 23.82
C ILE A 41 2.55 -8.31 23.93
N PRO A 42 2.16 -7.52 24.96
CA PRO A 42 0.76 -7.34 25.33
C PRO A 42 -0.15 -7.07 24.13
N GLY A 43 -1.27 -7.80 24.06
CA GLY A 43 -2.44 -7.53 23.20
C GLY A 43 -2.49 -8.18 21.80
N GLY A 44 -1.56 -9.08 21.45
CA GLY A 44 -1.56 -9.79 20.16
C GLY A 44 -1.79 -11.31 20.23
N THR A 45 -2.09 -11.94 19.10
CA THR A 45 -2.39 -13.38 18.95
C THR A 45 -1.68 -13.96 17.73
N GLY A 46 -1.21 -15.22 17.82
CA GLY A 46 -0.56 -15.97 16.74
C GLY A 46 0.98 -15.89 16.70
N PRO A 47 1.64 -16.80 15.95
CA PRO A 47 3.10 -16.94 15.94
C PRO A 47 3.85 -15.89 15.10
N PHE A 48 5.13 -15.69 15.42
CA PHE A 48 6.08 -14.88 14.66
C PHE A 48 5.72 -13.39 14.50
N ASN A 49 5.15 -12.77 15.52
CA ASN A 49 4.73 -11.37 15.47
C ASN A 49 5.69 -10.43 16.25
N PRO A 50 6.86 -10.00 15.74
CA PRO A 50 7.69 -9.02 16.44
C PRO A 50 6.97 -7.66 16.57
N GLY A 51 6.93 -7.12 17.79
CA GLY A 51 6.21 -5.87 18.13
C GLY A 51 4.95 -6.13 18.96
N ALA A 52 3.99 -5.21 19.03
CA ALA A 52 2.88 -5.28 19.99
C ALA A 52 1.50 -5.28 19.32
N ASN A 53 0.49 -5.87 19.98
CA ASN A 53 -0.91 -5.87 19.53
C ASN A 53 -1.16 -6.40 18.10
N ASN A 54 -0.36 -7.34 17.62
CA ASN A 54 -0.57 -7.94 16.30
C ASN A 54 -1.45 -9.19 16.42
N ASN A 55 -2.50 -9.32 15.61
CA ASN A 55 -3.33 -10.52 15.50
C ASN A 55 -3.08 -11.21 14.15
N GLY A 56 -2.69 -12.49 14.18
CA GLY A 56 -2.44 -13.34 13.01
C GLY A 56 -1.01 -13.87 12.99
N ILE A 57 -0.43 -14.09 11.81
CA ILE A 57 0.88 -14.74 11.65
C ILE A 57 1.87 -13.79 10.99
N ALA A 58 3.13 -13.81 11.45
CA ALA A 58 4.26 -13.17 10.76
C ALA A 58 4.15 -11.65 10.56
N ASN A 59 3.55 -10.93 11.50
CA ASN A 59 3.43 -9.47 11.45
C ASN A 59 4.58 -8.77 12.20
N ALA A 60 5.23 -7.79 11.56
CA ALA A 60 6.24 -6.95 12.17
C ALA A 60 5.72 -5.52 12.41
N GLY A 61 5.82 -5.03 13.64
CA GLY A 61 5.38 -3.69 14.05
C GLY A 61 4.21 -3.72 15.02
N CYS A 62 3.26 -2.80 14.91
CA CYS A 62 2.22 -2.61 15.92
C CYS A 62 0.79 -2.56 15.37
N ASN A 63 -0.15 -3.16 16.11
CA ASN A 63 -1.59 -3.12 15.82
C ASN A 63 -1.98 -3.65 14.43
N ASN A 64 -1.26 -4.64 13.90
CA ASN A 64 -1.63 -5.26 12.63
C ASN A 64 -2.64 -6.38 12.86
N ASN A 65 -3.66 -6.48 11.99
CA ASN A 65 -4.66 -7.54 12.02
C ASN A 65 -4.68 -8.27 10.68
N GLY A 66 -4.31 -9.54 10.68
CA GLY A 66 -4.12 -10.38 9.50
C GLY A 66 -2.71 -10.96 9.47
N ASN A 67 -2.16 -11.27 8.30
CA ASN A 67 -0.89 -12.01 8.20
C ASN A 67 0.16 -11.28 7.38
N GLY A 68 1.43 -11.44 7.74
CA GLY A 68 2.56 -11.00 6.92
C GLY A 68 2.66 -9.47 6.76
N ASN A 69 2.06 -8.68 7.65
CA ASN A 69 2.13 -7.22 7.55
C ASN A 69 3.44 -6.70 8.15
N VAL A 70 4.02 -5.67 7.53
CA VAL A 70 5.18 -4.95 8.04
C VAL A 70 4.82 -3.48 8.19
N GLY A 71 4.96 -2.94 9.40
CA GLY A 71 4.59 -1.57 9.75
C GLY A 71 3.47 -1.55 10.79
N ASN A 72 2.54 -0.59 10.70
CA ASN A 72 1.60 -0.35 11.79
C ASN A 72 0.16 -0.15 11.33
N ASN A 73 -0.80 -0.60 12.14
CA ASN A 73 -2.23 -0.42 11.94
C ASN A 73 -2.74 -0.95 10.59
N ASN A 74 -2.11 -2.00 10.04
CA ASN A 74 -2.59 -2.62 8.81
C ASN A 74 -3.70 -3.64 9.11
N GLN A 75 -4.72 -3.68 8.26
CA GLN A 75 -5.80 -4.66 8.30
C GLN A 75 -5.81 -5.48 7.01
N GLY A 76 -5.81 -6.81 7.13
CA GLY A 76 -5.66 -7.75 6.01
C GLY A 76 -4.23 -8.27 5.91
N ASP A 77 -3.79 -8.66 4.71
CA ASP A 77 -2.60 -9.52 4.56
C ASP A 77 -1.50 -8.91 3.68
N GLY A 78 -0.24 -9.09 4.07
CA GLY A 78 0.92 -8.79 3.24
C GLY A 78 1.09 -7.30 2.93
N ASN A 79 0.62 -6.41 3.80
CA ASN A 79 0.78 -4.97 3.61
C ASN A 79 2.13 -4.49 4.16
N PHE A 80 2.81 -3.62 3.42
CA PHE A 80 4.05 -2.95 3.84
C PHE A 80 3.78 -1.44 4.00
N GLY A 81 3.99 -0.91 5.20
CA GLY A 81 3.76 0.49 5.57
C GLY A 81 2.67 0.64 6.64
N HIS A 82 1.90 1.73 6.59
CA HIS A 82 0.98 2.10 7.68
C HIS A 82 -0.45 2.35 7.25
N ASN A 83 -1.39 1.94 8.10
CA ASN A 83 -2.83 2.21 7.94
C ASN A 83 -3.40 1.69 6.61
N ASN A 84 -2.91 0.56 6.11
CA ASN A 84 -3.47 -0.07 4.92
C ASN A 84 -4.62 -1.01 5.29
N SER A 85 -5.61 -1.13 4.42
CA SER A 85 -6.72 -2.08 4.54
C SER A 85 -6.83 -2.92 3.26
N GLY A 86 -6.94 -4.24 3.39
CA GLY A 86 -6.93 -5.19 2.28
C GLY A 86 -5.59 -5.93 2.18
N SER A 87 -5.11 -6.22 0.96
CA SER A 87 -3.94 -7.10 0.82
C SER A 87 -2.89 -6.65 -0.18
N GLY A 88 -1.63 -6.91 0.15
CA GLY A 88 -0.49 -6.69 -0.75
C GLY A 88 -0.20 -5.22 -1.07
N ASN A 89 -0.66 -4.28 -0.25
CA ASN A 89 -0.41 -2.86 -0.47
C ASN A 89 1.00 -2.48 0.01
N ASN A 90 1.70 -1.65 -0.74
CA ASN A 90 3.00 -1.08 -0.40
C ASN A 90 2.92 0.45 -0.30
N GLY A 91 3.16 1.00 0.89
CA GLY A 91 3.02 2.41 1.21
C GLY A 91 1.98 2.62 2.32
N ASN A 92 1.32 3.78 2.35
CA ASN A 92 0.47 4.15 3.48
C ASN A 92 -0.95 4.53 3.07
N TYR A 93 -1.90 4.31 3.97
CA TYR A 93 -3.30 4.72 3.81
C TYR A 93 -3.99 4.17 2.55
N ASN A 94 -3.56 2.99 2.06
CA ASN A 94 -4.21 2.35 0.93
C ASN A 94 -5.39 1.48 1.39
N SER A 95 -6.45 1.45 0.59
CA SER A 95 -7.57 0.52 0.74
C SER A 95 -7.71 -0.33 -0.52
N GLY A 96 -7.85 -1.64 -0.37
CA GLY A 96 -7.98 -2.60 -1.48
C GLY A 96 -6.74 -3.46 -1.67
N TYR A 97 -6.34 -3.68 -2.92
CA TYR A 97 -5.38 -4.74 -3.26
C TYR A 97 -4.21 -4.25 -4.11
N HIS A 98 -2.99 -4.66 -3.78
CA HIS A 98 -1.81 -4.47 -4.62
C HIS A 98 -1.53 -3.01 -5.02
N ASN A 99 -1.91 -2.03 -4.21
CA ASN A 99 -1.58 -0.63 -4.47
C ASN A 99 -0.14 -0.35 -4.06
N ASN A 100 0.59 0.43 -4.87
CA ASN A 100 1.95 0.87 -4.62
C ASN A 100 2.03 2.41 -4.58
N GLY A 101 2.29 2.95 -3.40
CA GLY A 101 2.28 4.38 -3.10
C GLY A 101 1.30 4.68 -1.95
N ASN A 102 0.73 5.87 -1.88
CA ASN A 102 -0.06 6.30 -0.73
C ASN A 102 -1.48 6.73 -1.10
N ASN A 103 -2.41 6.54 -0.17
CA ASN A 103 -3.77 7.05 -0.26
C ASN A 103 -4.55 6.54 -1.49
N ASN A 104 -4.25 5.33 -1.98
CA ASN A 104 -4.99 4.74 -3.09
C ASN A 104 -6.16 3.92 -2.59
N ASN A 105 -7.28 3.95 -3.32
CA ASN A 105 -8.45 3.12 -3.06
C ASN A 105 -8.78 2.28 -4.30
N GLY A 106 -8.72 0.96 -4.18
CA GLY A 106 -9.04 0.00 -5.23
C GLY A 106 -7.90 -0.97 -5.50
N VAL A 107 -7.65 -1.31 -6.77
CA VAL A 107 -6.75 -2.42 -7.13
C VAL A 107 -5.61 -1.98 -8.04
N GLY A 108 -4.38 -2.34 -7.68
CA GLY A 108 -3.23 -2.27 -8.58
C GLY A 108 -2.84 -0.85 -9.00
N ASN A 109 -3.16 0.16 -8.18
CA ASN A 109 -2.78 1.54 -8.48
C ASN A 109 -1.30 1.79 -8.14
N TYR A 110 -0.61 2.53 -9.00
CA TYR A 110 0.77 2.95 -8.82
C TYR A 110 0.84 4.48 -8.74
N GLY A 111 1.38 5.00 -7.64
CA GLY A 111 1.42 6.43 -7.34
C GLY A 111 0.51 6.77 -6.16
N ASN A 112 -0.07 7.97 -6.14
CA ASN A 112 -0.76 8.47 -4.95
C ASN A 112 -2.18 8.97 -5.25
N HIS A 113 -3.07 8.87 -4.26
CA HIS A 113 -4.43 9.42 -4.32
C HIS A 113 -5.29 8.91 -5.48
N ASN A 114 -5.01 7.72 -5.99
CA ASN A 114 -5.82 7.14 -7.06
C ASN A 114 -7.04 6.42 -6.48
N THR A 115 -8.20 6.61 -7.09
CA THR A 115 -9.42 5.85 -6.82
C THR A 115 -9.79 5.03 -8.04
N GLY A 116 -10.10 3.74 -7.84
CA GLY A 116 -10.41 2.79 -8.90
C GLY A 116 -9.25 1.82 -9.14
N ASN A 117 -9.00 1.42 -10.39
CA ASN A 117 -8.13 0.28 -10.65
C ASN A 117 -7.07 0.57 -11.72
N HIS A 118 -5.86 0.05 -11.49
CA HIS A 118 -4.74 0.07 -12.43
C HIS A 118 -4.37 1.47 -12.94
N ASN A 119 -4.57 2.50 -12.12
CA ASN A 119 -4.13 3.85 -12.45
C ASN A 119 -2.62 3.98 -12.18
N HIS A 120 -1.90 4.63 -13.09
CA HIS A 120 -0.48 4.94 -12.97
C HIS A 120 -0.26 6.46 -12.96
N GLY A 121 0.15 6.99 -11.81
CA GLY A 121 0.36 8.41 -11.58
C GLY A 121 -0.40 8.89 -10.35
N HIS A 122 -0.88 10.13 -10.36
CA HIS A 122 -1.44 10.78 -9.19
C HIS A 122 -2.86 11.29 -9.42
N ASP A 123 -3.67 11.24 -8.37
CA ASP A 123 -4.99 11.89 -8.31
C ASP A 123 -5.95 11.45 -9.44
N ASN A 124 -5.82 10.22 -9.93
CA ASN A 124 -6.73 9.68 -10.94
C ASN A 124 -7.97 9.05 -10.30
N SER A 125 -9.12 9.21 -10.93
CA SER A 125 -10.38 8.54 -10.58
C SER A 125 -10.90 7.74 -11.76
N GLY A 126 -11.13 6.45 -11.57
CA GLY A 126 -11.59 5.50 -12.59
C GLY A 126 -10.56 4.41 -12.88
N HIS A 127 -10.44 3.99 -14.13
CA HIS A 127 -9.66 2.79 -14.47
C HIS A 127 -8.62 3.01 -15.57
N ASN A 128 -7.46 2.38 -15.41
CA ASN A 128 -6.40 2.32 -16.42
C ASN A 128 -5.92 3.71 -16.89
N ASN A 129 -5.99 4.73 -16.05
CA ASN A 129 -5.47 6.05 -16.39
C ASN A 129 -3.95 6.07 -16.22
N VAL A 130 -3.24 6.70 -17.15
CA VAL A 130 -1.79 6.91 -17.08
C VAL A 130 -1.51 8.40 -17.14
N GLY A 131 -0.81 8.91 -16.13
CA GLY A 131 -0.57 10.33 -15.89
C GLY A 131 -1.35 10.83 -14.68
N ASN A 132 -1.70 12.11 -14.64
CA ASN A 132 -2.23 12.73 -13.42
C ASN A 132 -3.59 13.40 -13.62
N ASN A 133 -4.39 13.44 -12.54
CA ASN A 133 -5.65 14.17 -12.47
C ASN A 133 -6.68 13.75 -13.53
N ASN A 134 -6.66 12.50 -13.99
CA ASN A 134 -7.64 12.03 -14.96
C ASN A 134 -8.89 11.51 -14.25
N VAL A 135 -10.06 11.87 -14.77
CA VAL A 135 -11.36 11.38 -14.32
C VAL A 135 -12.01 10.62 -15.47
N GLY A 136 -12.36 9.35 -15.23
CA GLY A 136 -12.87 8.44 -16.25
C GLY A 136 -11.89 7.29 -16.50
N ASN A 137 -11.88 6.74 -17.70
CA ASN A 137 -11.21 5.48 -18.00
C ASN A 137 -10.28 5.57 -19.21
N ASN A 138 -9.15 4.87 -19.13
CA ASN A 138 -8.20 4.71 -20.22
C ASN A 138 -7.67 6.04 -20.78
N ASN A 139 -7.56 7.07 -19.94
CA ASN A 139 -6.94 8.33 -20.32
C ASN A 139 -5.41 8.23 -20.22
N HIS A 140 -4.71 8.76 -21.22
CA HIS A 140 -3.26 8.87 -21.21
C HIS A 140 -2.83 10.32 -21.34
N GLY A 141 -2.16 10.83 -20.32
CA GLY A 141 -1.76 12.22 -20.16
C GLY A 141 -2.37 12.83 -18.90
N ASN A 142 -2.70 14.12 -18.90
CA ASN A 142 -3.06 14.82 -17.66
C ASN A 142 -4.35 15.62 -17.76
N ASN A 143 -5.08 15.71 -16.65
CA ASN A 143 -6.30 16.51 -16.51
C ASN A 143 -7.38 16.19 -17.55
N ASN A 144 -7.49 14.94 -17.99
CA ASN A 144 -8.57 14.55 -18.89
C ASN A 144 -9.82 14.17 -18.10
N GLN A 145 -10.98 14.61 -18.57
CA GLN A 145 -12.28 14.23 -18.04
C GLN A 145 -13.12 13.54 -19.12
N GLY A 146 -13.49 12.29 -18.86
CA GLY A 146 -14.15 11.40 -19.83
C GLY A 146 -13.27 10.18 -20.09
N ASP A 147 -13.51 9.48 -21.19
CA ASP A 147 -12.87 8.20 -21.48
C ASP A 147 -12.02 8.25 -22.76
N TYR A 148 -10.95 7.45 -22.77
CA TYR A 148 -10.10 7.23 -23.95
C TYR A 148 -9.42 8.49 -24.53
N ASN A 149 -9.16 9.50 -23.71
CA ASN A 149 -8.44 10.70 -24.16
C ASN A 149 -6.93 10.49 -24.14
N HIS A 150 -6.25 10.95 -25.19
CA HIS A 150 -4.80 10.95 -25.29
C HIS A 150 -4.27 12.39 -25.42
N GLY A 151 -3.46 12.83 -24.46
CA GLY A 151 -2.98 14.20 -24.34
C GLY A 151 -3.48 14.84 -23.04
N SER A 152 -3.67 16.17 -23.01
CA SER A 152 -3.99 16.87 -21.76
C SER A 152 -5.16 17.83 -21.87
N ASN A 153 -5.87 18.00 -20.74
CA ASN A 153 -6.99 18.92 -20.59
C ASN A 153 -8.14 18.66 -21.58
N ASN A 154 -8.37 17.42 -21.98
CA ASN A 154 -9.52 17.08 -22.82
C ASN A 154 -10.75 16.82 -21.95
N GLU A 155 -11.89 17.32 -22.38
CA GLU A 155 -13.20 17.08 -21.77
C GLU A 155 -14.12 16.42 -22.81
N GLY A 156 -14.67 15.25 -22.47
CA GLY A 156 -15.40 14.37 -23.39
C GLY A 156 -14.60 13.11 -23.69
N ASP A 157 -14.91 12.43 -24.79
CA ASP A 157 -14.39 11.08 -25.05
C ASP A 157 -13.61 10.99 -26.36
N PHE A 158 -12.61 10.09 -26.40
CA PHE A 158 -11.85 9.78 -27.61
C PHE A 158 -11.10 10.95 -28.25
N ASN A 159 -10.74 11.98 -27.47
CA ASN A 159 -9.95 13.09 -27.99
C ASN A 159 -8.46 12.74 -28.06
N HIS A 160 -7.81 13.10 -29.16
CA HIS A 160 -6.37 13.01 -29.31
C HIS A 160 -5.77 14.41 -29.54
N GLY A 161 -4.99 14.87 -28.58
CA GLY A 161 -4.35 16.18 -28.54
C GLY A 161 -4.67 16.88 -27.23
N ASN A 162 -4.74 18.21 -27.23
CA ASN A 162 -4.89 18.96 -25.98
C ASN A 162 -6.02 19.98 -26.05
N ASN A 163 -6.64 20.24 -24.89
CA ASN A 163 -7.68 21.24 -24.70
C ASN A 163 -8.89 21.07 -25.63
N ASN A 164 -9.26 19.84 -25.98
CA ASN A 164 -10.46 19.59 -26.75
C ASN A 164 -11.68 19.47 -25.82
N GLN A 165 -12.81 20.07 -26.21
CA GLN A 165 -14.10 19.92 -25.53
C GLN A 165 -15.11 19.28 -26.50
N GLY A 166 -15.62 18.11 -26.14
CA GLY A 166 -16.47 17.27 -27.00
C GLY A 166 -15.81 15.93 -27.27
N SER A 167 -16.23 15.23 -28.30
CA SER A 167 -15.78 13.86 -28.58
C SER A 167 -15.12 13.70 -29.95
N ASN A 168 -14.23 12.71 -30.06
CA ASN A 168 -13.54 12.31 -31.30
C ASN A 168 -12.71 13.43 -31.97
N ASN A 169 -12.24 14.43 -31.22
CA ASN A 169 -11.43 15.48 -31.81
C ASN A 169 -9.96 15.03 -32.00
N GLN A 170 -9.38 15.29 -33.17
CA GLN A 170 -7.96 15.10 -33.46
C GLN A 170 -7.27 16.44 -33.68
N GLY A 171 -6.34 16.79 -32.79
CA GLY A 171 -5.66 18.09 -32.77
C GLY A 171 -5.91 18.82 -31.45
N ASN A 172 -5.78 20.14 -31.44
CA ASN A 172 -5.82 20.93 -30.21
C ASN A 172 -6.86 22.05 -30.25
N ASN A 173 -7.40 22.38 -29.08
CA ASN A 173 -8.33 23.49 -28.88
C ASN A 173 -9.61 23.41 -29.74
N ASN A 174 -10.10 22.20 -30.01
CA ASN A 174 -11.36 22.03 -30.75
C ASN A 174 -12.56 22.04 -29.80
N TRP A 175 -13.65 22.67 -30.20
CA TRP A 175 -14.91 22.66 -29.46
C TRP A 175 -16.06 22.09 -30.29
N GLY A 176 -16.64 20.98 -29.79
CA GLY A 176 -17.66 20.19 -30.46
C GLY A 176 -17.10 18.80 -30.78
N ASP A 177 -17.76 18.11 -31.71
CA ASP A 177 -17.45 16.70 -31.98
C ASP A 177 -16.85 16.53 -33.39
N ASP A 178 -16.05 15.47 -33.55
CA ASP A 178 -15.55 14.97 -34.84
C ASP A 178 -14.66 15.97 -35.61
N HIS A 179 -13.98 16.90 -34.92
CA HIS A 179 -13.03 17.80 -35.58
C HIS A 179 -11.69 17.12 -35.87
N THR A 180 -11.07 17.53 -36.98
CA THR A 180 -9.67 17.25 -37.29
C THR A 180 -8.96 18.55 -37.60
N GLY A 181 -7.86 18.83 -36.90
CA GLY A 181 -7.11 20.09 -36.98
C GLY A 181 -7.08 20.81 -35.63
N ASP A 182 -6.65 22.07 -35.65
CA ASP A 182 -6.52 22.88 -34.44
C ASP A 182 -7.45 24.10 -34.49
N ASN A 183 -8.05 24.45 -33.35
CA ASN A 183 -8.89 25.63 -33.15
C ASN A 183 -10.18 25.65 -34.00
N ASN A 184 -10.85 24.50 -34.11
CA ASN A 184 -12.18 24.40 -34.71
C ASN A 184 -13.31 24.67 -33.70
#